data_AF-A0A2G4FU59-F1
#
_entry.id   AF-A0A2G4FU59-F1
#
_cell.length_a   1.000
_cell.length_b   1.000
_cell.length_c   1.000
_cell.angle_alpha   90.00
_cell.angle_beta   90.00
_cell.angle_gamma   90.00
#
_symmetry.space_group_name_H-M   'P 1'
#
loop_
_entity.id
_entity.type
_entity.pdbx_description
1 polymer ?
#
loop_
_entity_poly.entity_id
_entity_poly.type
_entity_poly.pdbx_seq_one_letter_code
_entity_poly.pdbx_strand_id
1 'polypeptide(L)'
;MALLALVAMVAGKNFGAAKGSGIDGSSNSLPTQAVDGAGVGAAPFAQGGGGGAPPDIANLSPSERANRLYSRIMVYAEGGKADSVAFFAPMAMASHEMLEGPTADERYHFGRIAEVTNVPAVAKAQADTILQATPNNLLGLLLAARAARMTGDNAAAKRFDQRLLKALEPELTTRLPDYDMHRAEIDRAADEARRP
;
A
#
# COMPACT_ATOMS: atom_id res chain seq x y z
N MET A 1 -46.71 7.50 -7.30
CA MET A 1 -46.28 8.83 -7.78
C MET A 1 -44.89 9.10 -7.23
N ALA A 2 -43.87 9.00 -8.08
CA ALA A 2 -42.47 9.20 -7.75
C ALA A 2 -42.14 10.70 -7.69
N LEU A 3 -41.24 11.11 -6.79
CA LEU A 3 -40.58 12.40 -6.86
C LEU A 3 -39.08 12.20 -6.68
N LEU A 4 -38.39 12.22 -7.82
CA LEU A 4 -36.93 12.34 -7.95
C LEU A 4 -36.51 13.77 -7.57
N ALA A 5 -35.53 13.90 -6.68
CA ALA A 5 -34.85 15.17 -6.43
C ALA A 5 -33.40 15.09 -6.94
N LEU A 6 -33.18 15.83 -8.02
CA LEU A 6 -31.93 16.14 -8.70
C LEU A 6 -31.06 17.05 -7.80
N VAL A 7 -29.80 16.69 -7.53
CA VAL A 7 -28.81 17.60 -6.93
C VAL A 7 -27.78 17.95 -8.00
N ALA A 8 -27.72 19.25 -8.30
CA ALA A 8 -26.92 19.86 -9.34
C ALA A 8 -25.43 19.99 -8.96
N MET A 9 -24.57 19.80 -9.96
CA MET A 9 -23.13 20.11 -9.94
C MET A 9 -22.88 21.60 -9.64
N VAL A 10 -21.90 21.89 -8.79
CA VAL A 10 -21.30 23.21 -8.67
C VAL A 10 -20.04 23.29 -9.52
N ALA A 11 -20.04 24.30 -10.39
CA ALA A 11 -19.03 24.63 -11.38
C ALA A 11 -17.69 25.08 -10.76
N GLY A 12 -16.61 24.74 -11.47
CA GLY A 12 -15.26 25.22 -11.23
C GLY A 12 -15.08 26.71 -11.51
N LYS A 13 -14.08 27.29 -10.83
CA LYS A 13 -13.59 28.65 -11.06
C LYS A 13 -12.12 28.59 -11.45
N ASN A 14 -11.88 28.94 -12.72
CA ASN A 14 -10.59 29.16 -13.34
C ASN A 14 -9.85 30.32 -12.66
N PHE A 15 -8.58 30.10 -12.30
CA PHE A 15 -7.63 31.18 -12.03
C PHE A 15 -6.60 31.26 -13.15
N GLY A 16 -6.32 32.49 -13.54
CA GLY A 16 -5.74 32.89 -14.82
C GLY A 16 -4.26 32.54 -14.99
N ALA A 17 -3.91 32.32 -16.25
CA ALA A 17 -2.55 32.28 -16.76
C ALA A 17 -1.94 33.69 -16.81
N ALA A 18 -0.69 33.81 -16.35
CA ALA A 18 0.20 34.91 -16.71
C ALA A 18 1.54 34.31 -17.17
N LYS A 19 1.96 34.69 -18.38
CA LYS A 19 3.24 34.36 -19.05
C LYS A 19 4.34 35.32 -18.61
N GLY A 20 5.59 34.82 -18.56
CA GLY A 20 6.83 35.61 -18.58
C GLY A 20 7.87 35.08 -17.59
N SER A 21 8.62 34.02 -17.94
CA SER A 21 9.97 34.07 -18.54
C SER A 21 11.09 34.45 -17.56
N GLY A 22 11.59 33.44 -16.85
CA GLY A 22 12.95 33.38 -16.31
C GLY A 22 13.54 32.05 -16.76
N ILE A 23 14.49 32.13 -17.69
CA ILE A 23 15.20 31.00 -18.28
C ILE A 23 16.24 30.55 -17.26
N ASP A 24 16.07 29.36 -16.71
CA ASP A 24 17.17 28.55 -16.16
C ASP A 24 17.06 27.17 -16.81
N GLY A 25 17.99 26.90 -17.72
CA GLY A 25 17.97 25.73 -18.59
C GLY A 25 18.09 24.43 -17.80
N SER A 26 17.03 23.63 -17.82
CA SER A 26 17.15 22.21 -17.54
C SER A 26 17.93 21.56 -18.68
N SER A 27 19.12 21.06 -18.36
CA SER A 27 20.08 20.38 -19.25
C SER A 27 19.60 19.02 -19.80
N ASN A 28 18.31 18.89 -20.07
CA ASN A 28 17.74 17.70 -20.69
C ASN A 28 17.00 18.05 -21.98
N SER A 29 17.68 18.81 -22.84
CA SER A 29 17.33 18.85 -24.26
C SER A 29 17.64 17.47 -24.85
N LEU A 30 16.63 16.60 -24.91
CA LEU A 30 16.67 15.42 -25.76
C LEU A 30 16.90 15.89 -27.21
N PRO A 31 17.82 15.30 -27.97
CA PRO A 31 17.80 15.49 -29.41
C PRO A 31 16.51 14.87 -29.95
N THR A 32 15.61 15.69 -30.49
CA THR A 32 14.51 15.22 -31.32
C THR A 32 15.11 14.60 -32.58
N GLN A 33 15.29 13.28 -32.57
CA GLN A 33 15.52 12.51 -33.79
C GLN A 33 14.22 11.86 -34.24
N ALA A 34 14.06 11.92 -35.55
CA ALA A 34 12.86 11.64 -36.30
C ALA A 34 12.32 10.22 -36.10
N VAL A 35 11.01 10.16 -36.26
CA VAL A 35 10.18 8.97 -36.50
C VAL A 35 10.83 7.97 -37.46
N ASP A 36 10.94 6.72 -37.02
CA ASP A 36 10.37 5.54 -37.71
C ASP A 36 10.70 4.24 -36.93
N GLY A 37 9.67 3.41 -36.68
CA GLY A 37 9.84 2.00 -36.35
C GLY A 37 9.56 1.57 -34.91
N ALA A 38 8.37 0.99 -34.72
CA ALA A 38 7.91 0.11 -33.63
C ALA A 38 8.92 -0.36 -32.57
N GLY A 39 8.66 0.01 -31.31
CA GLY A 39 9.25 -0.60 -30.12
C GLY A 39 8.56 -0.09 -28.85
N VAL A 40 7.68 -0.91 -28.28
CA VAL A 40 7.00 -0.67 -27.00
C VAL A 40 8.02 -0.30 -25.91
N GLY A 41 7.72 0.79 -25.19
CA GLY A 41 8.65 1.49 -24.31
C GLY A 41 9.23 0.63 -23.19
N ALA A 42 10.56 0.61 -23.11
CA ALA A 42 11.28 0.24 -21.90
C ALA A 42 10.98 1.29 -20.82
N ALA A 43 10.30 0.86 -19.75
CA ALA A 43 10.06 1.70 -18.59
C ALA A 43 11.38 2.17 -17.97
N PRO A 44 11.48 3.44 -17.51
CA PRO A 44 12.71 3.97 -16.94
C PRO A 44 12.88 3.41 -15.53
N PHE A 45 13.66 2.34 -15.39
CA PHE A 45 14.14 1.90 -14.09
C PHE A 45 15.09 2.98 -13.56
N ALA A 46 14.56 3.80 -12.65
CA ALA A 46 15.30 4.85 -11.96
C ALA A 46 16.59 4.25 -11.37
N GLN A 47 17.70 4.78 -11.87
CA GLN A 47 19.05 4.41 -11.58
C GLN A 47 19.38 4.59 -10.09
N GLY A 48 19.73 3.49 -9.44
CA GLY A 48 20.20 3.44 -8.06
C GLY A 48 20.88 2.11 -7.75
N GLY A 49 22.09 1.91 -8.30
CA GLY A 49 23.04 0.87 -7.87
C GLY A 49 22.83 -0.54 -8.43
N GLY A 50 23.64 -0.93 -9.42
CA GLY A 50 23.78 -2.31 -9.90
C GLY A 50 23.07 -2.57 -11.23
N GLY A 51 23.82 -2.51 -12.34
CA GLY A 51 23.35 -2.92 -13.66
C GLY A 51 23.05 -4.41 -13.70
N GLY A 52 21.79 -4.77 -13.47
CA GLY A 52 21.22 -6.07 -13.74
C GLY A 52 19.86 -5.88 -14.40
N ALA A 53 19.48 -6.83 -15.26
CA ALA A 53 18.12 -6.85 -15.80
C ALA A 53 17.11 -6.75 -14.64
N PRO A 54 15.99 -6.04 -14.82
CA PRO A 54 14.89 -6.09 -13.85
C PRO A 54 14.61 -7.56 -13.55
N PRO A 55 14.57 -7.97 -12.28
CA PRO A 55 14.26 -9.34 -11.94
C PRO A 55 12.97 -9.76 -12.64
N ASP A 56 13.01 -10.89 -13.35
CA ASP A 56 11.85 -11.39 -14.06
C ASP A 56 10.77 -11.80 -13.05
N ILE A 57 9.72 -10.98 -12.97
CA ILE A 57 8.56 -11.20 -12.10
C ILE A 57 7.47 -12.02 -12.79
N ALA A 58 7.56 -12.22 -14.11
CA ALA A 58 6.52 -12.88 -14.90
C ALA A 58 6.52 -14.40 -14.71
N ASN A 59 7.67 -14.97 -14.37
CA ASN A 59 7.86 -16.42 -14.19
C ASN A 59 7.72 -16.90 -12.72
N LEU A 60 7.35 -16.02 -11.80
CA LEU A 60 7.13 -16.37 -10.38
C LEU A 60 5.71 -16.90 -10.15
N SER A 61 5.54 -17.74 -9.13
CA SER A 61 4.20 -18.04 -8.63
C SER A 61 3.50 -16.76 -8.12
N PRO A 62 2.16 -16.74 -8.04
CA PRO A 62 1.44 -15.58 -7.53
C PRO A 62 1.91 -15.13 -6.13
N SER A 63 2.19 -16.08 -5.23
CA SER A 63 2.66 -15.78 -3.86
C SER A 63 4.07 -15.17 -3.85
N GLU A 64 5.02 -15.76 -4.58
CA GLU A 64 6.39 -15.21 -4.68
C GLU A 64 6.41 -13.82 -5.31
N ARG A 65 5.58 -13.62 -6.35
CA ARG A 65 5.42 -12.32 -7.01
C ARG A 65 4.82 -11.29 -6.06
N ALA A 66 3.76 -11.66 -5.33
CA ALA A 66 3.11 -10.80 -4.35
C ALA A 66 4.07 -10.37 -3.25
N ASN A 67 4.78 -11.31 -2.62
CA ASN A 67 5.75 -11.02 -1.56
C ASN A 67 6.88 -10.10 -2.05
N ARG A 68 7.45 -10.37 -3.24
CA ARG A 68 8.51 -9.53 -3.81
C ARG A 68 8.04 -8.10 -4.08
N LEU A 69 6.83 -7.95 -4.59
CA LEU A 69 6.24 -6.64 -4.86
C LEU A 69 5.90 -5.92 -3.55
N TYR A 70 5.38 -6.64 -2.55
CA TYR A 70 5.13 -6.11 -1.21
C TYR A 70 6.41 -5.52 -0.59
N SER A 71 7.49 -6.29 -0.50
CA SER A 71 8.75 -5.80 0.09
C SER A 71 9.26 -4.56 -0.64
N ARG A 72 9.19 -4.55 -1.97
CA ARG A 72 9.61 -3.39 -2.79
C ARG A 72 8.75 -2.15 -2.52
N ILE A 73 7.43 -2.31 -2.46
CA ILE A 73 6.51 -1.21 -2.22
C ILE A 73 6.71 -0.63 -0.83
N MET A 74 6.90 -1.46 0.21
CA MET A 74 7.15 -0.97 1.57
C MET A 74 8.44 -0.15 1.64
N VAL A 75 9.54 -0.61 1.01
CA VAL A 75 10.79 0.18 0.91
C VAL A 75 10.56 1.54 0.24
N TYR A 76 9.79 1.60 -0.84
CA TYR A 76 9.48 2.87 -1.50
C TYR A 76 8.57 3.78 -0.68
N ALA A 77 7.58 3.20 0.01
CA ALA A 77 6.67 3.94 0.87
C ALA A 77 7.43 4.57 2.05
N GLU A 78 8.30 3.81 2.72
CA GLU A 78 9.16 4.31 3.79
C GLU A 78 10.12 5.40 3.31
N GLY A 79 10.62 5.28 2.08
CA GLY A 79 11.47 6.29 1.44
C GLY A 79 10.73 7.50 0.86
N GLY A 80 9.41 7.60 1.03
CA GLY A 80 8.60 8.72 0.49
C GLY A 80 8.48 8.76 -1.03
N LYS A 81 8.78 7.64 -1.73
CA LYS A 81 8.79 7.55 -3.20
C LYS A 81 7.40 7.20 -3.75
N ALA A 82 6.48 8.15 -3.62
CA ALA A 82 5.07 7.96 -3.98
C ALA A 82 4.86 7.50 -5.44
N ASP A 83 5.61 8.05 -6.40
CA ASP A 83 5.50 7.65 -7.82
C ASP A 83 5.87 6.17 -8.03
N SER A 84 6.86 5.67 -7.28
CA SER A 84 7.26 4.26 -7.35
C SER A 84 6.21 3.36 -6.70
N VAL A 85 5.62 3.78 -5.57
CA VAL A 85 4.49 3.06 -4.95
C VAL A 85 3.33 2.95 -5.95
N ALA A 86 2.93 4.06 -6.56
CA ALA A 86 1.83 4.11 -7.53
C ALA A 86 2.09 3.23 -8.76
N PHE A 87 3.35 3.15 -9.21
CA PHE A 87 3.73 2.33 -10.36
C PHE A 87 3.62 0.82 -10.06
N PHE A 88 4.09 0.36 -8.90
CA PHE A 88 4.13 -1.07 -8.58
C PHE A 88 2.85 -1.62 -7.96
N ALA A 89 2.05 -0.77 -7.31
CA ALA A 89 0.86 -1.18 -6.57
C ALA A 89 -0.16 -1.99 -7.37
N PRO A 90 -0.55 -1.63 -8.61
CA PRO A 90 -1.53 -2.41 -9.37
C PRO A 90 -1.08 -3.85 -9.61
N MET A 91 0.21 -4.07 -9.90
CA MET A 91 0.77 -5.41 -10.09
C MET A 91 0.77 -6.22 -8.78
N ALA A 92 1.03 -5.56 -7.65
CA ALA A 92 1.06 -6.21 -6.35
C ALA A 92 -0.33 -6.64 -5.90
N MET A 93 -1.32 -5.73 -6.03
CA MET A 93 -2.71 -6.02 -5.70
C MET A 93 -3.25 -7.17 -6.57
N ALA A 94 -3.03 -7.12 -7.89
CA ALA A 94 -3.43 -8.21 -8.78
C ALA A 94 -2.77 -9.55 -8.42
N SER A 95 -1.51 -9.54 -7.94
CA SER A 95 -0.82 -10.76 -7.50
C SER A 95 -1.44 -11.36 -6.24
N HIS A 96 -1.83 -10.52 -5.28
CA HIS A 96 -2.54 -10.97 -4.07
C HIS A 96 -3.96 -11.46 -4.39
N GLU A 97 -4.66 -10.86 -5.35
CA GLU A 97 -6.00 -11.28 -5.78
C GLU A 97 -5.99 -12.66 -6.47
N MET A 98 -4.85 -13.08 -7.02
CA MET A 98 -4.68 -14.41 -7.62
C MET A 98 -4.39 -15.52 -6.60
N LEU A 99 -4.21 -15.20 -5.31
CA LEU A 99 -3.92 -16.21 -4.29
C LEU A 99 -5.19 -17.00 -3.94
N GLU A 100 -5.11 -18.32 -4.10
CA GLU A 100 -6.15 -19.23 -3.64
C GLU A 100 -5.95 -19.52 -2.16
N GLY A 101 -6.88 -19.06 -1.32
CA GLY A 101 -6.83 -19.28 0.13
C GLY A 101 -5.63 -18.61 0.84
N PRO A 102 -5.45 -17.27 0.72
CA PRO A 102 -4.28 -16.60 1.26
C PRO A 102 -4.22 -16.71 2.78
N THR A 103 -3.00 -16.88 3.28
CA THR A 103 -2.64 -16.92 4.70
C THR A 103 -2.90 -15.58 5.40
N ALA A 104 -2.81 -15.56 6.74
CA ALA A 104 -2.93 -14.30 7.48
C ALA A 104 -1.82 -13.30 7.11
N ASP A 105 -0.60 -13.78 6.90
CA ASP A 105 0.54 -12.97 6.44
C ASP A 105 0.28 -12.35 5.05
N GLU A 106 -0.13 -13.16 4.06
CA GLU A 106 -0.39 -12.65 2.71
C GLU A 106 -1.55 -11.64 2.68
N ARG A 107 -2.57 -11.84 3.52
CA ARG A 107 -3.67 -10.87 3.71
C ARG A 107 -3.17 -9.60 4.36
N TYR A 108 -2.28 -9.72 5.34
CA TYR A 108 -1.66 -8.59 6.00
C TYR A 108 -0.85 -7.75 5.00
N HIS A 109 -0.03 -8.37 4.15
CA HIS A 109 0.73 -7.70 3.09
C HIS A 109 -0.20 -6.97 2.11
N PHE A 110 -1.27 -7.62 1.66
CA PHE A 110 -2.25 -6.99 0.77
C PHE A 110 -2.89 -5.76 1.43
N GLY A 111 -3.26 -5.87 2.71
CA GLY A 111 -3.79 -4.75 3.48
C GLY A 111 -2.81 -3.60 3.66
N ARG A 112 -1.52 -3.89 3.85
CA ARG A 112 -0.45 -2.87 3.95
C ARG A 112 -0.16 -2.19 2.62
N ILE A 113 -0.24 -2.90 1.49
CA ILE A 113 -0.20 -2.27 0.15
C ILE A 113 -1.40 -1.33 0.00
N ALA A 114 -2.59 -1.77 0.39
CA ALA A 114 -3.79 -0.95 0.36
C ALA A 114 -3.68 0.30 1.26
N GLU A 115 -3.00 0.21 2.41
CA GLU A 115 -2.72 1.35 3.28
C GLU A 115 -1.87 2.41 2.56
N VAL A 116 -0.69 2.03 2.04
CA VAL A 116 0.25 2.99 1.42
C VAL A 116 -0.21 3.51 0.06
N THR A 117 -1.27 2.92 -0.49
CA THR A 117 -1.93 3.34 -1.74
C THR A 117 -3.28 4.02 -1.49
N ASN A 118 -3.63 4.25 -0.22
CA ASN A 118 -4.85 4.93 0.21
C ASN A 118 -6.16 4.26 -0.26
N VAL A 119 -6.22 2.93 -0.14
CA VAL A 119 -7.39 2.09 -0.46
C VAL A 119 -7.97 1.46 0.83
N PRO A 120 -8.62 2.25 1.71
CA PRO A 120 -9.00 1.80 3.05
C PRO A 120 -9.98 0.63 3.07
N ALA A 121 -10.86 0.52 2.07
CA ALA A 121 -11.83 -0.57 1.98
C ALA A 121 -11.14 -1.94 1.86
N VAL A 122 -10.04 -2.03 1.10
CA VAL A 122 -9.27 -3.27 0.94
C VAL A 122 -8.52 -3.60 2.22
N ALA A 123 -7.84 -2.62 2.83
CA ALA A 123 -7.16 -2.81 4.11
C ALA A 123 -8.12 -3.33 5.19
N LYS A 124 -9.32 -2.73 5.28
CA LYS A 124 -10.36 -3.18 6.21
C LYS A 124 -10.82 -4.59 5.91
N ALA A 125 -11.13 -4.92 4.65
CA ALA A 125 -11.62 -6.25 4.28
C ALA A 125 -10.61 -7.36 4.61
N GLN A 126 -9.31 -7.12 4.40
CA GLN A 126 -8.28 -8.09 4.78
C GLN A 126 -8.16 -8.24 6.30
N ALA A 127 -8.20 -7.14 7.05
CA ALA A 127 -8.20 -7.18 8.52
C ALA A 127 -9.42 -7.94 9.07
N ASP A 128 -10.61 -7.64 8.56
CA ASP A 128 -11.85 -8.33 8.94
C ASP A 128 -11.74 -9.84 8.69
N THR A 129 -11.19 -10.24 7.55
CA THR A 129 -11.03 -11.67 7.21
C THR A 129 -10.06 -12.37 8.16
N ILE A 130 -8.92 -11.75 8.46
CA ILE A 130 -7.95 -12.29 9.43
C ILE A 130 -8.62 -12.45 10.81
N LEU A 131 -9.35 -11.43 11.27
CA LEU A 131 -9.99 -11.41 12.59
C LEU A 131 -11.23 -12.31 12.68
N GLN A 132 -11.89 -12.60 11.57
CA GLN A 132 -12.97 -13.59 11.53
C GLN A 132 -12.41 -15.01 11.74
N ALA A 133 -11.25 -15.32 11.15
CA ALA A 133 -10.60 -16.62 11.31
C ALA A 133 -9.91 -16.75 12.68
N THR A 134 -9.27 -15.68 13.17
CA THR A 134 -8.55 -15.67 14.45
C THR A 134 -8.74 -14.32 15.14
N PRO A 135 -9.71 -14.20 16.06
CA PRO A 135 -10.14 -12.92 16.64
C PRO A 135 -9.07 -12.10 17.38
N ASN A 136 -7.99 -12.74 17.83
CA ASN A 136 -6.89 -12.10 18.56
C ASN A 136 -5.61 -12.00 17.73
N ASN A 137 -5.63 -12.34 16.44
CA ASN A 137 -4.45 -12.30 15.59
C ASN A 137 -3.83 -10.89 15.57
N LEU A 138 -2.53 -10.81 15.88
CA LEU A 138 -1.85 -9.52 16.05
C LEU A 138 -1.78 -8.72 14.75
N LEU A 139 -1.53 -9.37 13.61
CA LEU A 139 -1.51 -8.73 12.29
C LEU A 139 -2.89 -8.20 11.89
N GLY A 140 -3.94 -8.97 12.17
CA GLY A 140 -5.32 -8.57 11.94
C GLY A 140 -5.72 -7.36 12.78
N LEU A 141 -5.38 -7.35 14.08
CA LEU A 141 -5.70 -6.24 14.99
C LEU A 141 -4.96 -4.95 14.59
N LEU A 142 -3.67 -5.09 14.26
CA LEU A 142 -2.82 -3.99 13.82
C LEU A 142 -3.31 -3.40 12.50
N LEU A 143 -3.67 -4.24 11.51
CA LEU A 143 -4.21 -3.78 10.24
C LEU A 143 -5.60 -3.14 10.41
N ALA A 144 -6.45 -3.67 11.27
CA ALA A 144 -7.77 -3.09 11.56
C ALA A 144 -7.65 -1.68 12.18
N ALA A 145 -6.70 -1.49 13.10
CA ALA A 145 -6.43 -0.18 13.67
C ALA A 145 -5.95 0.81 12.60
N ARG A 146 -5.05 0.40 11.70
CA ARG A 146 -4.59 1.21 10.57
C ARG A 146 -5.73 1.58 9.62
N ALA A 147 -6.53 0.61 9.20
CA ALA A 147 -7.67 0.84 8.30
C ALA A 147 -8.69 1.82 8.90
N ALA A 148 -8.97 1.73 10.21
CA ALA A 148 -9.83 2.68 10.91
C ALA A 148 -9.24 4.11 10.93
N ARG A 149 -7.92 4.25 11.13
CA ARG A 149 -7.25 5.57 11.06
C ARG A 149 -7.31 6.18 9.66
N MET A 150 -7.19 5.37 8.60
CA MET A 150 -7.28 5.85 7.20
C MET A 150 -8.62 6.54 6.91
N THR A 151 -9.71 6.10 7.57
CA THR A 151 -11.04 6.70 7.41
C THR A 151 -11.40 7.69 8.51
N GLY A 152 -10.46 8.05 9.39
CA GLY A 152 -10.68 8.98 10.50
C GLY A 152 -11.50 8.41 11.66
N ASP A 153 -11.78 7.09 11.70
CA ASP A 153 -12.48 6.45 12.81
C ASP A 153 -11.50 6.13 13.95
N ASN A 154 -11.05 7.19 14.63
CA ASN A 154 -10.10 7.10 15.74
C ASN A 154 -10.67 6.29 16.92
N ALA A 155 -11.99 6.25 17.08
CA ALA A 155 -12.66 5.47 18.12
C ALA A 155 -12.58 3.96 17.84
N ALA A 156 -12.78 3.54 16.58
CA ALA A 156 -12.52 2.16 16.18
C ALA A 156 -11.03 1.81 16.27
N ALA A 157 -10.14 2.69 15.80
CA ALA A 157 -8.70 2.48 15.88
C ALA A 157 -8.25 2.20 17.33
N LYS A 158 -8.65 3.06 18.27
CA LYS A 158 -8.34 2.90 19.70
C LYS A 158 -8.89 1.59 20.28
N ARG A 159 -10.06 1.13 19.84
CA ARG A 159 -10.62 -0.17 20.26
C ARG A 159 -9.78 -1.34 19.75
N PHE A 160 -9.28 -1.28 18.52
CA PHE A 160 -8.37 -2.31 17.99
C PHE A 160 -6.99 -2.27 18.67
N ASP A 161 -6.45 -1.09 18.94
CA ASP A 161 -5.21 -0.92 19.70
C ASP A 161 -5.31 -1.54 21.10
N GLN A 162 -6.41 -1.30 21.82
CA GLN A 162 -6.64 -1.90 23.13
C GLN A 162 -6.74 -3.44 23.06
N ARG A 163 -7.36 -3.96 22.01
CA ARG A 163 -7.40 -5.41 21.77
C ARG A 163 -6.01 -5.95 21.45
N LEU A 164 -5.21 -5.24 20.65
CA LEU A 164 -3.82 -5.60 20.34
C LEU A 164 -3.00 -5.72 21.63
N LEU A 165 -3.05 -4.70 22.51
CA LEU A 165 -2.35 -4.72 23.79
C LEU A 165 -2.77 -5.89 24.68
N LYS A 166 -4.06 -6.25 24.69
CA LYS A 166 -4.58 -7.38 25.47
C LYS A 166 -4.16 -8.74 24.90
N ALA A 167 -4.04 -8.85 23.58
CA ALA A 167 -3.65 -10.07 22.89
C ALA A 167 -2.12 -10.26 22.80
N LEU A 168 -1.34 -9.20 22.96
CA LEU A 168 0.08 -9.16 22.64
C LEU A 168 0.90 -10.30 23.26
N GLU A 169 0.91 -10.40 24.59
CA GLU A 169 1.73 -11.40 25.29
C GLU A 169 1.22 -12.86 25.08
N PRO A 170 -0.10 -13.15 25.19
CA PRO A 170 -0.61 -14.48 24.89
C PRO A 170 -0.29 -14.95 23.46
N GLU A 171 -0.44 -14.07 22.49
CA GLU A 171 -0.19 -14.39 21.07
C GLU A 171 1.31 -14.53 20.78
N LEU A 172 2.17 -13.65 21.30
CA LEU A 172 3.62 -13.78 21.10
C LEU A 172 4.20 -15.05 21.75
N THR A 173 3.56 -15.57 22.80
CA THR A 173 3.97 -16.85 23.42
C THR A 173 3.76 -18.05 22.51
N THR A 174 2.86 -17.95 21.51
CA THR A 174 2.61 -19.02 20.53
C THR A 174 3.77 -19.22 19.54
N ARG A 175 4.67 -18.25 19.43
CA ARG A 175 5.85 -18.27 18.53
C ARG A 175 5.49 -18.58 17.07
N LEU A 176 4.41 -17.96 16.58
CA LEU A 176 4.07 -18.02 15.17
C LEU A 176 5.15 -17.31 14.35
N PRO A 177 5.74 -17.95 13.31
CA PRO A 177 6.79 -17.35 12.49
C PRO A 177 6.40 -16.00 11.88
N ASP A 178 5.13 -15.83 11.52
CA ASP A 178 4.60 -14.57 10.99
C ASP A 178 4.76 -13.42 12.00
N TYR A 179 4.58 -13.68 13.29
CA TYR A 179 4.79 -12.65 14.32
C TYR A 179 6.26 -12.30 14.49
N ASP A 180 7.17 -13.26 14.32
CA ASP A 180 8.61 -13.00 14.38
C ASP A 180 9.05 -12.16 13.17
N MET A 181 8.53 -12.46 11.97
CA MET A 181 8.79 -11.67 10.75
C MET A 181 8.32 -10.22 10.89
N HIS A 182 7.17 -9.99 11.53
CA HIS A 182 6.56 -8.67 11.71
C HIS A 182 6.83 -8.05 13.08
N ARG A 183 7.79 -8.58 13.84
CA ARG A 183 7.95 -8.24 15.26
C ARG A 183 8.16 -6.75 15.48
N ALA A 184 8.99 -6.12 14.64
CA ALA A 184 9.26 -4.68 14.73
C ALA A 184 8.00 -3.82 14.51
N GLU A 185 7.07 -4.27 13.65
CA GLU A 185 5.83 -3.56 13.38
C GLU A 185 4.81 -3.74 14.51
N ILE A 186 4.72 -4.96 15.03
CA ILE A 186 3.88 -5.30 16.19
C ILE A 186 4.32 -4.50 17.41
N ASP A 187 5.62 -4.49 17.72
CA ASP A 187 6.17 -3.78 18.87
C ASP A 187 5.94 -2.27 18.74
N ARG A 188 6.18 -1.70 17.55
CA ARG A 188 5.92 -0.28 17.28
C ARG A 188 4.45 0.08 17.49
N ALA A 189 3.53 -0.73 16.97
CA ALA A 189 2.10 -0.49 17.14
C ALA A 189 1.67 -0.61 18.60
N ALA A 190 2.25 -1.55 19.37
CA ALA A 190 2.00 -1.67 20.79
C ALA A 190 2.52 -0.44 21.57
N ASP A 191 3.70 0.05 21.22
CA ASP A 191 4.26 1.25 21.86
C ASP A 191 3.45 2.51 21.53
N GLU A 192 2.99 2.66 20.30
CA GLU A 192 2.07 3.73 19.89
C GLU A 192 0.74 3.64 20.64
N ALA A 193 0.16 2.43 20.75
CA ALA A 193 -1.10 2.18 21.46
C ALA A 193 -1.06 2.49 22.96
N ARG A 194 0.14 2.44 23.59
CA ARG A 194 0.34 2.77 25.01
C ARG A 194 0.45 4.27 25.27
N ARG A 195 0.65 5.08 24.24
CA ARG A 195 0.77 6.54 24.40
C ARG A 195 -0.60 7.14 24.79
N PRO A 196 -0.60 8.17 25.66
CA PRO A 196 -1.83 8.79 26.17
C PRO A 196 -2.62 9.55 25.10
#